data_AF-A0A4Y2BG28-F1
#
_entry.id   AF-A0A4Y2BG28-F1
#
_cell.length_a   1.000
_cell.length_b   1.000
_cell.length_c   1.000
_cell.angle_alpha   90.00
_cell.angle_beta   90.00
_cell.angle_gamma   90.00
#
_symmetry.space_group_name_H-M   'P 1'
#
loop_
_entity.id
_entity.type
_entity.pdbx_description
1 polymer ?
#
loop_
_entity_poly.entity_id
_entity_poly.type
_entity_poly.pdbx_seq_one_letter_code
_entity_poly.pdbx_strand_id
1 'polypeptide(L)'
;MKRKQQDLLQETVSVGNDACKMKITRKSLDERRNEIDLSSSPSASQMRSKLTSTALVSDRFDVSDGATAVIASSVLYDLRMISGKDTSLVIDKSKIWREKQKTRQVIGKIMDVLIVTNGIYFDGRKDNTIFQEK
;
A
#
# COMPACT_ATOMS: atom_id res chain seq x y z
N MET A 1 27.52 2.66 62.97
CA MET A 1 27.81 1.22 63.15
C MET A 1 28.24 0.64 61.80
N LYS A 2 29.46 0.11 61.71
CA LYS A 2 29.99 -0.62 60.55
C LYS A 2 29.54 -2.08 60.62
N ARG A 3 29.15 -2.67 59.49
CA ARG A 3 29.10 -4.11 59.16
C ARG A 3 28.48 -4.21 57.75
N LYS A 4 28.88 -5.06 56.81
CA LYS A 4 30.05 -5.91 56.56
C LYS A 4 29.77 -6.46 55.15
N GLN A 5 30.73 -6.36 54.25
CA GLN A 5 30.74 -7.06 52.96
C GLN A 5 30.90 -8.56 53.22
N GLN A 6 30.15 -9.44 52.54
CA GLN A 6 30.53 -10.84 52.29
C GLN A 6 29.96 -11.36 50.97
N ASP A 7 30.81 -12.12 50.30
CA ASP A 7 30.76 -12.60 48.93
C ASP A 7 29.95 -13.90 48.75
N LEU A 8 29.43 -14.05 47.52
CA LEU A 8 29.53 -15.22 46.61
C LEU A 8 29.53 -16.64 47.21
N LEU A 9 28.50 -17.45 46.87
CA LEU A 9 28.66 -18.84 46.39
C LEU A 9 27.51 -19.22 45.44
N GLN A 10 27.88 -19.78 44.29
CA GLN A 10 26.99 -20.42 43.32
C GLN A 10 26.71 -21.85 43.76
N GLU A 11 25.52 -22.38 43.47
CA GLU A 11 25.37 -23.82 43.26
C GLU A 11 24.37 -24.10 42.13
N THR A 12 24.83 -24.97 41.24
CA THR A 12 24.20 -25.42 40.01
C THR A 12 23.17 -26.49 40.30
N VAL A 13 21.96 -26.38 39.73
CA VAL A 13 21.14 -27.55 39.44
C VAL A 13 20.91 -27.58 37.93
N SER A 14 21.75 -28.38 37.28
CA SER A 14 21.54 -28.86 35.93
C SER A 14 20.36 -29.82 35.93
N VAL A 15 19.27 -29.44 35.25
CA VAL A 15 18.33 -30.41 34.67
C VAL A 15 18.13 -29.99 33.23
N GLY A 16 18.72 -30.77 32.34
CA GLY A 16 18.66 -30.57 30.90
C GLY A 16 17.25 -30.75 30.39
N ASN A 17 16.71 -29.69 29.80
CA ASN A 17 15.48 -29.75 29.03
C ASN A 17 15.82 -29.17 27.67
N ASP A 18 15.82 -30.03 26.65
CA ASP A 18 16.10 -29.69 25.26
C ASP A 18 15.09 -28.64 24.76
N ALA A 19 15.40 -27.37 24.99
CA ALA A 19 14.70 -26.27 24.37
C ALA A 19 15.16 -26.25 22.91
N CYS A 20 14.33 -26.79 22.01
CA CYS A 20 14.45 -26.53 20.58
C CYS A 20 14.55 -25.00 20.40
N LYS A 21 15.76 -24.51 20.13
CA LYS A 21 16.00 -23.13 19.71
C LYS A 21 15.32 -22.95 18.35
N MET A 22 14.05 -22.56 18.37
CA MET A 22 13.42 -22.00 17.19
C MET A 22 14.12 -20.68 16.90
N LYS A 23 15.00 -20.67 15.88
CA LYS A 23 15.46 -19.43 15.26
C LYS A 23 14.25 -18.81 14.57
N ILE A 24 13.53 -17.95 15.27
CA ILE A 24 12.61 -17.02 14.62
C ILE A 24 13.49 -15.96 13.96
N THR A 25 13.86 -16.20 12.70
CA THR A 25 14.36 -15.15 11.83
C THR A 25 13.20 -14.19 11.59
N ARG A 26 13.10 -13.13 12.41
CA ARG A 26 12.27 -11.98 12.09
C ARG A 26 12.91 -11.34 10.86
N LYS A 27 12.44 -11.70 9.67
CA LYS A 27 12.75 -10.93 8.47
C LYS A 27 12.16 -9.55 8.70
N SER A 28 13.01 -8.54 8.69
CA SER A 28 12.61 -7.13 8.69
C SER A 28 11.55 -6.92 7.59
N LEU A 29 10.46 -6.25 7.95
CA LEU A 29 9.45 -5.80 7.01
C LEU A 29 9.96 -4.56 6.29
N ASP A 30 10.85 -4.79 5.34
CA ASP A 30 11.34 -3.85 4.32
C ASP A 30 12.17 -4.75 3.38
N GLU A 31 11.99 -4.85 2.07
CA GLU A 31 11.42 -3.97 1.08
C GLU A 31 10.94 -4.83 -0.11
N ARG A 32 9.75 -4.55 -0.65
CA ARG A 32 9.45 -4.73 -2.08
C ARG A 32 8.39 -3.70 -2.47
N ARG A 33 8.80 -2.44 -2.47
CA ARG A 33 8.11 -1.42 -3.27
C ARG A 33 8.66 -1.58 -4.67
N ASN A 34 7.80 -2.01 -5.59
CA ASN A 34 8.15 -2.17 -7.00
C ASN A 34 8.73 -0.86 -7.53
N GLU A 35 9.93 -0.97 -8.08
CA GLU A 35 10.62 0.01 -8.92
C GLU A 35 9.62 0.53 -9.98
N ILE A 36 9.19 1.78 -9.85
CA ILE A 36 8.58 2.50 -10.98
C ILE A 36 9.73 3.30 -11.55
N ASP A 37 10.31 2.79 -12.64
CA ASP A 37 11.34 3.49 -13.40
C ASP A 37 10.74 4.79 -13.98
N LEU A 38 10.87 5.86 -13.21
CA LEU A 38 10.54 7.22 -13.60
C LEU A 38 11.83 7.79 -14.19
N SER A 39 12.06 7.54 -15.48
CA SER A 39 13.06 8.24 -16.28
C SER A 39 12.76 9.74 -16.23
N SER A 40 13.38 10.43 -15.29
CA SER A 40 13.12 11.83 -14.99
C SER A 40 13.81 12.74 -16.00
N SER A 41 13.05 13.29 -16.94
CA SER A 41 13.44 14.49 -17.68
C SER A 41 13.24 15.73 -16.78
N PRO A 42 14.13 16.74 -16.80
CA PRO A 42 14.00 17.89 -15.92
C PRO A 42 12.97 18.88 -16.48
N SER A 43 11.99 19.29 -15.66
CA SER A 43 11.53 20.68 -15.50
C SER A 43 10.13 20.76 -14.87
N ALA A 44 9.99 21.69 -13.93
CA ALA A 44 8.87 21.93 -13.01
C ALA A 44 8.60 20.77 -12.02
N SER A 45 8.98 20.98 -10.76
CA SER A 45 8.51 20.16 -9.63
C SER A 45 6.98 20.30 -9.50
N GLN A 46 6.23 19.48 -10.23
CA GLN A 46 4.79 19.36 -10.01
C GLN A 46 4.59 18.65 -8.68
N MET A 47 3.99 19.35 -7.71
CA MET A 47 3.54 18.77 -6.45
C MET A 47 2.40 17.78 -6.69
N ARG A 48 2.75 16.56 -7.10
CA ARG A 48 1.85 15.43 -7.28
C ARG A 48 1.83 14.61 -5.99
N SER A 49 0.78 14.79 -5.20
CA SER A 49 0.42 13.87 -4.14
C SER A 49 -0.09 12.56 -4.75
N LYS A 50 0.43 11.42 -4.28
CA LYS A 50 -0.08 10.09 -4.63
C LYS A 50 -1.31 9.80 -3.77
N LEU A 51 -2.50 9.72 -4.37
CA LEU A 51 -3.78 9.55 -3.66
C LEU A 51 -4.46 8.23 -4.04
N THR A 52 -3.68 7.21 -4.40
CA THR A 52 -4.19 5.95 -4.96
C THR A 52 -5.23 5.28 -4.06
N SER A 53 -5.03 5.27 -2.75
CA SER A 53 -5.98 4.69 -1.78
C SER A 53 -7.30 5.46 -1.76
N THR A 54 -7.23 6.78 -1.59
CA THR A 54 -8.42 7.67 -1.58
C THR A 54 -9.18 7.59 -2.90
N ALA A 55 -8.46 7.58 -4.03
CA ALA A 55 -9.04 7.43 -5.36
C ALA A 55 -9.74 6.07 -5.50
N LEU A 56 -9.11 4.98 -5.09
CA LEU A 56 -9.71 3.64 -5.17
C LEU A 56 -10.95 3.50 -4.28
N VAL A 57 -10.91 4.01 -3.05
CA VAL A 57 -12.06 4.00 -2.14
C VAL A 57 -13.20 4.84 -2.69
N SER A 58 -12.92 6.08 -3.14
CA SER A 58 -13.96 6.94 -3.71
C SER A 58 -14.53 6.39 -5.01
N ASP A 59 -13.74 5.69 -5.83
CA ASP A 59 -14.22 5.02 -7.05
C ASP A 59 -15.12 3.83 -6.71
N ARG A 60 -14.76 3.07 -5.68
CA ARG A 60 -15.54 1.92 -5.20
C ARG A 60 -16.92 2.31 -4.66
N PHE A 61 -17.03 3.46 -4.00
CA PHE A 61 -18.28 3.96 -3.43
C PHE A 61 -18.99 4.99 -4.34
N ASP A 62 -18.51 5.16 -5.58
CA ASP A 62 -19.01 6.14 -6.55
C ASP A 62 -19.18 7.56 -5.99
N VAL A 63 -18.23 7.98 -5.15
CA VAL A 63 -18.25 9.31 -4.53
C VAL A 63 -17.76 10.33 -5.55
N SER A 64 -18.49 11.45 -5.66
CA SER A 64 -18.09 12.58 -6.50
C SER A 64 -16.66 13.05 -6.20
N ASP A 65 -15.91 13.38 -7.26
CA ASP A 65 -14.52 13.86 -7.15
C ASP A 65 -14.44 15.14 -6.32
N GLY A 66 -15.45 16.03 -6.44
CA GLY A 66 -15.54 17.25 -5.66
C GLY A 66 -15.73 16.97 -4.17
N ALA A 67 -16.67 16.06 -3.83
CA ALA A 67 -16.89 15.65 -2.45
C ALA A 67 -15.65 14.99 -1.84
N THR A 68 -15.00 14.11 -2.59
CA THR A 68 -13.75 13.45 -2.18
C THR A 68 -12.64 14.46 -1.91
N ALA A 69 -12.48 15.46 -2.79
CA ALA A 69 -11.48 16.51 -2.63
C ALA A 69 -11.71 17.38 -1.38
N VAL A 70 -12.97 17.73 -1.11
CA VAL A 70 -13.34 18.50 0.10
C VAL A 70 -13.08 17.68 1.37
N ILE A 71 -13.51 16.41 1.40
CA ILE A 71 -13.26 15.53 2.55
C ILE A 71 -11.75 15.35 2.78
N ALA A 72 -10.98 15.06 1.73
CA ALA A 72 -9.52 14.89 1.84
C ALA A 72 -8.83 16.17 2.31
N SER A 73 -9.23 17.33 1.78
CA SER A 73 -8.68 18.62 2.21
C SER A 73 -9.05 18.96 3.66
N SER A 74 -10.27 18.62 4.10
CA SER A 74 -10.70 18.79 5.50
C SER A 74 -9.83 17.95 6.43
N VAL A 75 -9.62 16.66 6.11
CA VAL A 75 -8.76 15.78 6.92
C VAL A 75 -7.33 16.32 6.99
N LEU A 76 -6.78 16.81 5.88
CA LEU A 76 -5.45 17.43 5.86
C LEU A 76 -5.37 18.72 6.68
N TYR A 77 -6.46 19.48 6.76
CA TYR A 77 -6.57 20.66 7.61
C TYR A 77 -6.60 20.28 9.10
N ASP A 78 -7.38 19.27 9.47
CA ASP A 78 -7.47 18.76 10.85
C ASP A 78 -6.11 18.22 11.33
N LEU A 79 -5.38 17.56 10.44
CA LEU A 79 -4.01 17.09 10.68
C LEU A 79 -2.96 18.21 10.64
N ARG A 80 -3.38 19.48 10.43
CA ARG A 80 -2.51 20.66 10.29
C ARG A 80 -1.43 20.52 9.21
N MET A 81 -1.66 19.65 8.22
CA MET A 81 -0.79 19.48 7.06
C MET A 81 -0.99 20.59 6.04
N ILE A 82 -2.21 21.12 5.97
CA ILE A 82 -2.53 22.34 5.23
C ILE A 82 -2.75 23.45 6.26
N SER A 83 -2.16 24.61 6.01
CA SER A 83 -2.38 25.81 6.79
C SER A 83 -2.82 26.93 5.84
N GLY A 84 -3.46 27.98 6.35
CA GLY A 84 -3.91 29.11 5.51
C GLY A 84 -2.78 29.78 4.72
N LYS A 85 -1.53 29.64 5.18
CA LYS A 85 -0.31 30.11 4.51
C LYS A 85 0.26 29.12 3.47
N ASP A 86 0.13 27.82 3.72
CA ASP A 86 0.77 26.76 2.94
C ASP A 86 -0.31 25.88 2.30
N THR A 87 -0.66 26.19 1.05
CA THR A 87 -1.73 25.52 0.26
C THR A 87 -1.20 24.48 -0.72
N SER A 88 0.09 24.16 -0.62
CA SER A 88 0.80 23.21 -1.50
C SER A 88 0.15 21.83 -1.55
N LEU A 89 -0.35 21.37 -0.39
CA LEU A 89 -0.93 20.06 -0.17
C LEU A 89 -2.45 20.01 -0.39
N VAL A 90 -3.09 21.12 -0.76
CA VAL A 90 -4.53 21.16 -1.02
C VAL A 90 -4.91 20.17 -2.13
N ILE A 91 -5.93 19.36 -1.86
CA ILE A 91 -6.43 18.37 -2.80
C ILE A 91 -7.60 19.01 -3.56
N ASP A 92 -7.40 19.23 -4.84
CA ASP A 92 -8.46 19.71 -5.73
C ASP A 92 -9.18 18.54 -6.40
N LYS A 93 -10.31 18.86 -7.03
CA LYS A 93 -11.08 17.90 -7.83
C LYS A 93 -10.23 17.25 -8.92
N SER A 94 -9.37 18.02 -9.57
CA SER A 94 -8.54 17.55 -10.69
C SER A 94 -7.49 16.53 -10.25
N LYS A 95 -6.88 16.68 -9.07
CA LYS A 95 -5.97 15.69 -8.47
C LYS A 95 -6.70 14.36 -8.26
N ILE A 96 -7.90 14.38 -7.69
CA ILE A 96 -8.71 13.16 -7.48
C ILE A 96 -9.07 12.52 -8.83
N TRP A 97 -9.56 13.30 -9.79
CA TRP A 97 -9.93 12.78 -11.11
C TRP A 97 -8.74 12.09 -11.79
N ARG A 98 -7.57 12.72 -11.80
CA ARG A 98 -6.34 12.14 -12.38
C ARG A 98 -5.94 10.84 -11.70
N GLU A 99 -5.99 10.79 -10.38
CA GLU A 99 -5.62 9.59 -9.62
C GLU A 99 -6.63 8.45 -9.84
N LYS A 100 -7.94 8.74 -9.90
CA LYS A 100 -8.96 7.75 -10.29
C LYS A 100 -8.72 7.21 -11.69
N GLN A 101 -8.44 8.07 -12.67
CA GLN A 101 -8.15 7.64 -14.04
C GLN A 101 -6.92 6.74 -14.12
N LYS A 102 -5.87 7.00 -13.32
CA LYS A 102 -4.72 6.10 -13.23
C LYS A 102 -5.09 4.76 -12.62
N THR A 103 -5.83 4.77 -11.51
CA THR A 103 -6.28 3.55 -10.84
C THR A 103 -7.13 2.69 -11.78
N ARG A 104 -8.09 3.29 -12.50
CA ARG A 104 -8.92 2.59 -13.49
C ARG A 104 -8.10 1.99 -14.63
N GLN A 105 -7.10 2.71 -15.15
CA GLN A 105 -6.19 2.17 -16.17
C GLN A 105 -5.37 0.99 -15.67
N VAL A 106 -4.86 1.05 -14.44
CA VAL A 106 -4.10 -0.06 -13.84
C VAL A 106 -5.00 -1.29 -13.68
N ILE A 107 -6.21 -1.12 -13.14
CA ILE A 107 -7.17 -2.20 -12.96
C ILE A 107 -7.59 -2.77 -14.32
N GLY A 108 -7.89 -1.92 -15.31
CA GLY A 108 -8.26 -2.34 -16.66
C GLY A 108 -7.19 -3.23 -17.29
N LYS A 109 -5.92 -2.83 -17.23
CA LYS A 109 -4.80 -3.65 -17.75
C LYS A 109 -4.71 -5.02 -17.05
N ILE A 110 -4.95 -5.08 -15.75
CA ILE A 110 -4.97 -6.34 -15.00
C ILE A 110 -6.13 -7.23 -15.46
N MET A 111 -7.30 -6.63 -15.67
CA MET A 111 -8.48 -7.35 -16.17
C MET A 111 -8.30 -7.84 -17.60
N ASP A 112 -7.72 -7.04 -18.49
CA ASP A 112 -7.44 -7.43 -19.87
C ASP A 112 -6.53 -8.66 -19.93
N VAL A 113 -5.45 -8.65 -19.13
CA VAL A 113 -4.57 -9.81 -18.98
C VAL A 113 -5.35 -11.01 -18.45
N LEU A 114 -6.18 -10.83 -17.42
CA LEU A 114 -6.96 -11.91 -16.82
C LEU A 114 -7.98 -12.52 -17.80
N ILE A 115 -8.66 -11.70 -18.60
CA ILE A 115 -9.64 -12.12 -19.61
C ILE A 115 -8.95 -12.88 -20.74
N VAL A 116 -7.78 -12.41 -21.19
CA VAL A 116 -6.98 -13.10 -22.22
C VAL A 116 -6.46 -14.44 -21.69
N THR A 117 -6.05 -14.53 -20.42
CA THR A 117 -5.57 -15.79 -19.84
C THR A 117 -6.68 -16.76 -19.48
N ASN A 118 -7.80 -16.24 -18.99
CA ASN A 118 -8.95 -17.02 -18.54
C ASN A 118 -10.16 -16.53 -19.34
N GLY A 119 -10.54 -17.23 -20.40
CA GLY A 119 -11.75 -16.91 -21.15
C GLY A 119 -12.96 -16.80 -20.20
N ILE A 120 -13.45 -15.58 -19.99
CA ILE A 120 -14.62 -15.33 -19.13
C ILE A 120 -15.87 -15.51 -20.01
N TYR A 121 -16.47 -16.70 -19.95
CA TYR A 121 -17.70 -17.03 -20.67
C TYR A 121 -18.91 -16.70 -19.81
N PHE A 122 -19.68 -15.67 -20.19
CA PHE A 122 -20.91 -15.28 -19.49
C PHE A 122 -22.11 -16.17 -19.83
N ASP A 123 -22.01 -16.98 -20.90
CA ASP A 123 -23.07 -17.92 -21.32
C ASP A 123 -22.92 -19.31 -20.68
N GLY A 124 -21.94 -19.49 -19.79
CA GLY A 124 -21.66 -20.77 -19.14
C GLY A 124 -21.00 -21.83 -20.04
N ARG A 125 -20.65 -21.51 -21.30
CA ARG A 125 -19.99 -22.45 -22.21
C ARG A 125 -18.48 -22.34 -22.13
N LYS A 126 -17.91 -22.89 -21.06
CA LYS A 126 -16.46 -23.01 -20.90
C LYS A 126 -15.85 -24.12 -21.78
N ASP A 127 -16.58 -25.21 -22.01
CA ASP A 127 -15.97 -26.48 -22.43
C ASP A 127 -16.30 -26.91 -23.88
N ASN A 128 -16.97 -26.07 -24.68
CA ASN A 128 -17.50 -26.46 -26.00
C ASN A 128 -16.86 -25.78 -27.21
N THR A 129 -15.81 -24.97 -27.05
CA THR A 129 -15.11 -24.36 -28.19
C THR A 129 -13.84 -25.12 -28.51
N ILE A 130 -13.91 -25.92 -29.57
CA ILE A 130 -12.77 -26.51 -30.27
C ILE A 130 -11.93 -25.34 -30.82
N PHE A 131 -10.72 -25.14 -30.31
CA PHE A 131 -9.79 -24.18 -30.91
C PHE A 131 -9.27 -24.78 -32.22
N GLN A 132 -9.52 -24.12 -33.36
CA GLN A 132 -8.80 -24.43 -34.59
C GLN A 132 -7.45 -23.72 -34.53
N GLU A 133 -6.40 -24.53 -34.43
CA GLU A 133 -5.02 -24.12 -34.66
C GLU A 133 -4.86 -23.69 -36.14
N LYS A 134 -4.10 -22.62 -36.37
CA LYS A 134 -3.85 -22.06 -37.71
C LYS A 134 -2.51 -22.52 -38.24
#